data_AF-A0A969P721-F1
#
_entry.id   AF-A0A969P721-F1
#
_cell.length_a   1.000
_cell.length_b   1.000
_cell.length_c   1.000
_cell.angle_alpha   90.00
_cell.angle_beta   90.00
_cell.angle_gamma   90.00
#
_symmetry.space_group_name_H-M   'P 1'
#
loop_
_entity.id
_entity.type
_entity.pdbx_description
1 polymer ?
#
loop_
_entity_poly.entity_id
_entity_poly.type
_entity_poly.pdbx_seq_one_letter_code
_entity_poly.pdbx_strand_id
1 'polypeptide(L)'
;MRSPLPGMDPYLEQATIWPDVHLRLIAASCDAIQAQLQPEYIAVITPYVTLESIEIAPTRQTFVPDIGVLHDDASASSTTSVAIAPPPLTLPVSMTIPTRYARIEIRSVTHNTLITSIELLSPANKRPDADGADAYEAKRQKIFQSNAHLIEIDILRGGIRPRLARPLPVASYFVLLSRSYRRPLVDVWPIGLRDALPVIPIPLAYPDPDVALDLNHMLHQVYHNARYERRIDYGAEPPPPAFAAEDAAWLDMQLKAAGVR
;
A
#
# COMPACT_ATOMS: atom_id res chain seq x y z
N MET A 1 18.99 1.65 -8.23
CA MET A 1 19.09 3.12 -8.05
C MET A 1 18.62 3.48 -6.64
N ARG A 2 18.79 4.72 -6.15
CA ARG A 2 18.04 5.19 -4.96
C ARG A 2 16.66 5.66 -5.42
N SER A 3 15.68 5.71 -4.50
CA SER A 3 14.41 6.36 -4.79
C SER A 3 14.66 7.79 -5.28
N PRO A 4 13.96 8.27 -6.33
CA PRO A 4 14.11 9.65 -6.81
C PRO A 4 13.52 10.67 -5.83
N LEU A 5 12.73 10.22 -4.85
CA LEU A 5 12.02 11.09 -3.91
C LEU A 5 12.62 10.99 -2.49
N PRO A 6 12.60 12.10 -1.72
CA PRO A 6 13.21 12.15 -0.38
C PRO A 6 12.53 11.24 0.64
N GLY A 7 11.23 11.02 0.46
CA GLY A 7 10.37 10.21 1.33
C GLY A 7 9.69 9.07 0.60
N MET A 8 8.37 9.00 0.79
CA MET A 8 7.51 8.05 0.08
C MET A 8 7.49 8.33 -1.43
N ASP A 9 7.57 7.27 -2.23
CA ASP A 9 7.38 7.35 -3.67
C ASP A 9 5.92 6.98 -4.03
N PRO A 10 5.09 7.94 -4.50
CA PRO A 10 3.69 7.70 -4.81
C PRO A 10 3.45 6.62 -5.87
N TYR A 11 4.43 6.34 -6.74
CA TYR A 11 4.30 5.30 -7.75
C TYR A 11 4.32 3.88 -7.16
N LEU A 12 4.83 3.72 -5.94
CA LEU A 12 4.78 2.44 -5.22
C LEU A 12 3.35 2.07 -4.81
N GLU A 13 2.43 3.04 -4.76
CA GLU A 13 1.02 2.84 -4.40
C GLU A 13 0.22 2.09 -5.50
N GLN A 14 0.82 1.80 -6.65
CA GLN A 14 0.18 1.04 -7.74
C GLN A 14 -0.26 -0.34 -7.24
N ALA A 15 -1.50 -0.74 -7.52
CA ALA A 15 -2.06 -2.03 -7.05
C ALA A 15 -1.24 -3.26 -7.49
N THR A 16 -0.55 -3.19 -8.63
CA THR A 16 0.32 -4.26 -9.15
C THR A 16 1.69 -4.34 -8.45
N ILE A 17 2.09 -3.29 -7.72
CA ILE A 17 3.39 -3.16 -7.07
C ILE A 17 3.25 -3.21 -5.55
N TRP A 18 2.22 -2.58 -5.00
CA TRP A 18 2.00 -2.41 -3.57
C TRP A 18 2.04 -3.71 -2.76
N PRO A 19 1.47 -4.86 -3.18
CA PRO A 19 1.57 -6.10 -2.41
C PRO A 19 3.02 -6.54 -2.15
N ASP A 20 3.92 -6.36 -3.11
CA ASP A 20 5.34 -6.67 -2.95
C ASP A 20 6.06 -5.63 -2.09
N VAL A 21 5.75 -4.33 -2.27
CA VAL A 21 6.28 -3.23 -1.42
C VAL A 21 5.91 -3.46 0.03
N HIS A 22 4.64 -3.76 0.27
CA HIS A 22 4.07 -3.99 1.60
C HIS A 22 4.79 -5.12 2.32
N LEU A 23 4.87 -6.31 1.71
CA LEU A 23 5.50 -7.47 2.33
C LEU A 23 7.01 -7.26 2.58
N ARG A 24 7.72 -6.63 1.64
CA ARG A 24 9.15 -6.33 1.82
C ARG A 24 9.39 -5.29 2.90
N LEU A 25 8.55 -4.26 2.97
CA LEU A 25 8.64 -3.23 4.01
C LEU A 25 8.30 -3.81 5.39
N ILE A 26 7.30 -4.68 5.49
CA ILE A 26 7.01 -5.44 6.72
C ILE A 26 8.21 -6.29 7.12
N ALA A 27 8.81 -7.05 6.21
CA ALA A 27 9.95 -7.90 6.51
C ALA A 27 11.16 -7.08 7.00
N ALA A 28 11.56 -6.05 6.23
CA ALA A 28 12.69 -5.19 6.60
C ALA A 28 12.46 -4.48 7.94
N SER A 29 11.24 -3.97 8.17
CA SER A 29 10.90 -3.30 9.44
C SER A 29 10.88 -4.28 10.61
N CYS A 30 10.41 -5.52 10.40
CA CYS A 30 10.40 -6.56 11.42
C CYS A 30 11.83 -6.91 11.86
N ASP A 31 12.75 -7.09 10.90
CA ASP A 31 14.15 -7.37 11.19
C ASP A 31 14.84 -6.20 11.92
N ALA A 32 14.58 -4.97 11.48
CA ALA A 32 15.13 -3.76 12.10
C ALA A 32 14.63 -3.54 13.54
N ILE A 33 13.36 -3.86 13.81
CA ILE A 33 12.80 -3.86 15.16
C ILE A 33 13.44 -4.97 15.98
N GLN A 34 13.45 -6.20 15.46
CA GLN A 34 13.94 -7.39 16.16
C GLN A 34 15.39 -7.24 16.63
N ALA A 35 16.23 -6.55 15.86
CA ALA A 35 17.63 -6.27 16.20
C ALA A 35 17.79 -5.36 17.44
N GLN A 36 16.75 -4.63 17.83
CA GLN A 36 16.75 -3.71 18.97
C GLN A 36 15.96 -4.23 20.17
N LEU A 37 15.20 -5.33 20.00
CA LEU A 37 14.36 -5.87 21.07
C LEU A 37 15.20 -6.55 22.17
N GLN A 38 14.77 -6.35 23.41
CA GLN A 38 15.28 -7.13 24.54
C GLN A 38 14.78 -8.60 24.45
N PRO A 39 15.48 -9.58 25.06
CA PRO A 39 15.15 -11.01 24.95
C PRO A 39 13.73 -11.41 25.37
N GLU A 40 13.05 -10.58 26.16
CA GLU A 40 11.67 -10.77 26.63
C GLU A 40 10.64 -10.55 25.52
N TYR A 41 11.04 -9.96 24.40
CA TYR A 41 10.17 -9.61 23.28
C TYR A 41 10.60 -10.30 21.99
N ILE A 42 9.61 -10.57 21.15
CA ILE A 42 9.82 -11.06 19.79
C ILE A 42 8.91 -10.29 18.83
N ALA A 43 9.46 -9.87 17.69
CA ALA A 43 8.70 -9.32 16.59
C ALA A 43 8.33 -10.45 15.63
N VAL A 44 7.04 -10.56 15.31
CA VAL A 44 6.51 -11.63 14.47
C VAL A 44 5.69 -11.05 13.33
N ILE A 45 5.95 -11.51 12.12
CA ILE A 45 5.14 -11.18 10.94
C ILE A 45 3.89 -12.05 10.95
N THR A 46 2.72 -11.42 11.01
CA THR A 46 1.42 -12.10 10.98
C THR A 46 0.74 -11.86 9.63
N PRO A 47 0.70 -12.86 8.72
CA PRO A 47 0.09 -12.71 7.41
C PRO A 47 -1.45 -12.75 7.49
N TYR A 48 -2.10 -12.08 6.54
CA TYR A 48 -3.54 -12.18 6.31
C TYR A 48 -3.85 -12.07 4.81
N VAL A 49 -5.03 -12.55 4.41
CA VAL A 49 -5.50 -12.50 3.02
C VAL A 49 -6.71 -11.57 2.95
N THR A 50 -6.76 -10.74 1.91
CA THR A 50 -7.90 -9.88 1.60
C THR A 50 -8.14 -9.85 0.09
N LEU A 51 -9.28 -9.31 -0.34
CA LEU A 51 -9.62 -9.17 -1.75
C LEU A 51 -9.26 -7.77 -2.23
N GLU A 52 -8.45 -7.68 -3.29
CA GLU A 52 -8.10 -6.43 -3.97
C GLU A 52 -8.68 -6.37 -5.37
N SER A 53 -9.23 -5.22 -5.74
CA SER A 53 -9.70 -4.96 -7.10
C SER A 53 -8.54 -4.52 -7.97
N ILE A 54 -8.29 -5.24 -9.07
CA ILE A 54 -7.32 -4.83 -10.08
C ILE A 54 -8.08 -4.52 -11.36
N GLU A 55 -7.87 -3.32 -11.90
CA GLU A 55 -8.24 -3.01 -13.28
C GLU A 55 -7.18 -3.63 -14.19
N ILE A 56 -7.47 -4.81 -14.71
CA ILE A 56 -6.66 -5.40 -15.78
C ILE A 56 -7.02 -4.61 -17.04
N ALA A 57 -6.27 -3.56 -17.35
CA ALA A 57 -6.31 -2.98 -18.68
C ALA A 57 -5.92 -4.11 -19.66
N PRO A 58 -6.79 -4.48 -20.63
CA PRO A 58 -6.46 -5.53 -21.57
C PRO A 58 -5.21 -5.08 -22.32
N THR A 59 -4.12 -5.84 -22.18
CA THR A 59 -2.84 -5.59 -22.85
C THR A 59 -2.95 -5.97 -24.33
N ARG A 60 -3.86 -5.31 -25.04
CA ARG A 60 -3.88 -5.21 -26.50
C ARG A 60 -4.40 -3.81 -26.80
N GLN A 61 -3.47 -2.90 -27.07
CA GLN A 61 -3.74 -1.80 -27.98
C GLN A 61 -4.10 -2.42 -29.32
N THR A 62 -5.34 -2.86 -29.45
CA THR A 62 -5.91 -3.26 -30.73
C THR A 62 -6.12 -1.93 -31.44
N PHE A 63 -5.15 -1.55 -32.27
CA PHE A 63 -5.38 -0.56 -33.31
C PHE A 63 -6.61 -1.05 -34.09
N VAL A 64 -7.74 -0.39 -33.92
CA VAL A 64 -8.92 -0.59 -34.76
C VAL A 64 -8.70 0.32 -35.97
N PRO A 65 -8.36 -0.19 -37.16
CA PRO A 65 -8.37 0.64 -38.35
C PRO A 65 -9.81 1.02 -38.70
N ASP A 66 -10.05 2.28 -39.05
CA ASP A 66 -11.39 2.79 -39.40
C ASP A 66 -11.95 2.18 -40.71
N ILE A 67 -11.14 1.44 -41.49
CA ILE A 67 -11.55 0.76 -42.73
C ILE A 67 -10.90 -0.62 -42.81
N GLY A 68 -11.72 -1.66 -42.91
CA GLY A 68 -11.32 -3.03 -43.25
C GLY A 68 -11.82 -3.42 -44.65
N VAL A 69 -10.92 -3.88 -45.52
CA VAL A 69 -11.26 -4.41 -46.85
C VAL A 69 -11.54 -5.90 -46.73
N LEU A 70 -12.77 -6.32 -47.04
CA LEU A 70 -13.15 -7.73 -47.17
C LEU A 70 -12.76 -8.22 -48.57
N HIS A 71 -11.96 -9.29 -48.67
CA HIS A 71 -11.85 -10.06 -49.90
C HIS A 71 -12.92 -11.16 -49.88
N ASP A 72 -13.72 -11.21 -50.94
CA ASP A 72 -14.74 -12.23 -51.14
C ASP A 72 -14.14 -13.36 -52.01
N ASP A 73 -13.64 -14.42 -51.37
CA ASP A 73 -13.26 -15.64 -52.08
C ASP A 73 -14.40 -16.64 -52.00
N ALA A 74 -15.24 -16.62 -53.03
CA ALA A 74 -16.26 -17.62 -53.25
C ALA A 74 -15.61 -18.95 -53.69
N SER A 75 -15.77 -20.00 -52.89
CA SER A 75 -16.04 -21.37 -53.38
C SER A 75 -16.48 -22.32 -52.25
N ALA A 76 -17.50 -23.12 -52.58
CA ALA A 76 -18.37 -23.84 -51.66
C ALA A 76 -17.79 -25.14 -51.09
N SER A 77 -18.10 -25.40 -49.81
CA SER A 77 -18.39 -26.75 -49.32
C SER A 77 -19.39 -26.66 -48.16
N SER A 78 -20.58 -27.23 -48.36
CA SER A 78 -21.70 -27.18 -47.43
C SER A 78 -21.56 -28.23 -46.33
N THR A 79 -20.78 -27.89 -45.30
CA THR A 79 -21.08 -28.33 -43.94
C THR A 79 -21.84 -27.21 -43.27
N THR A 80 -23.09 -27.46 -42.84
CA THR A 80 -23.89 -26.50 -42.06
C THR A 80 -23.29 -26.37 -40.66
N SER A 81 -22.13 -25.76 -40.55
CA SER A 81 -21.60 -25.29 -39.27
C SER A 81 -22.39 -24.04 -38.91
N VAL A 82 -23.14 -24.09 -37.81
CA VAL A 82 -23.75 -22.90 -37.23
C VAL A 82 -22.62 -21.90 -36.95
N ALA A 83 -22.59 -20.78 -37.68
CA ALA A 83 -21.63 -19.72 -37.43
C ALA A 83 -21.97 -19.07 -36.08
N ILE A 84 -21.07 -19.22 -35.11
CA ILE A 84 -21.19 -18.53 -33.82
C ILE A 84 -20.89 -17.06 -34.08
N ALA A 85 -21.88 -16.19 -33.88
CA ALA A 85 -21.69 -14.75 -34.02
C ALA A 85 -20.68 -14.24 -32.97
N PRO A 86 -19.65 -13.47 -33.35
CA PRO A 86 -18.72 -12.88 -32.39
C PRO A 86 -19.45 -11.84 -31.51
N PRO A 87 -19.00 -11.63 -30.26
CA PRO A 87 -19.61 -10.65 -29.37
C PRO A 87 -19.49 -9.23 -29.97
N PRO A 88 -20.55 -8.41 -29.92
CA PRO A 88 -20.53 -7.06 -30.49
C PRO A 88 -19.69 -6.06 -29.67
N LEU A 89 -19.40 -6.39 -28.41
CA LEU A 89 -18.62 -5.56 -27.51
C LEU A 89 -17.88 -6.44 -26.49
N THR A 90 -16.59 -6.16 -26.30
CA THR A 90 -15.77 -6.77 -25.24
C THR A 90 -15.28 -5.65 -24.33
N LEU A 91 -15.71 -5.65 -23.07
CA LEU A 91 -15.28 -4.69 -22.05
C LEU A 91 -14.46 -5.40 -20.97
N PRO A 92 -13.44 -4.75 -20.40
CA PRO A 92 -12.79 -5.26 -19.21
C PRO A 92 -13.77 -5.27 -18.02
N VAL A 93 -13.69 -6.33 -17.22
CA VAL A 93 -14.42 -6.42 -15.95
C VAL A 93 -13.42 -6.23 -14.82
N SER A 94 -13.78 -5.44 -13.82
CA SER A 94 -13.01 -5.32 -12.59
C SER A 94 -13.08 -6.66 -11.83
N MET A 95 -11.92 -7.27 -11.60
CA MET A 95 -11.82 -8.51 -10.85
C MET A 95 -11.23 -8.27 -9.48
N THR A 96 -11.78 -8.93 -8.47
CA THR A 96 -11.18 -9.01 -7.14
C THR A 96 -10.30 -10.25 -7.06
N ILE A 97 -9.05 -10.07 -6.66
CA ILE A 97 -8.10 -11.17 -6.45
C ILE A 97 -7.71 -11.30 -4.98
N PRO A 98 -7.53 -12.54 -4.48
CA PRO A 98 -6.94 -12.76 -3.17
C PRO A 98 -5.50 -12.26 -3.13
N THR A 99 -5.23 -11.29 -2.27
CA THR A 99 -3.92 -10.66 -2.09
C THR A 99 -3.46 -10.85 -0.65
N ARG A 100 -2.18 -11.15 -0.49
CA ARG A 100 -1.54 -11.39 0.81
C ARG A 100 -0.91 -10.11 1.34
N TYR A 101 -1.25 -9.78 2.58
CA TYR A 101 -0.63 -8.72 3.36
C TYR A 101 -0.15 -9.27 4.69
N ALA A 102 0.50 -8.42 5.47
CA ALA A 102 0.96 -8.78 6.79
C ALA A 102 0.89 -7.62 7.77
N ARG A 103 1.09 -7.90 9.04
CA ARG A 103 1.36 -6.91 10.08
C ARG A 103 2.50 -7.39 10.94
N ILE A 104 3.11 -6.50 11.70
CA ILE A 104 4.11 -6.88 12.70
C ILE A 104 3.41 -6.88 14.06
N GLU A 105 3.62 -7.96 14.82
CA GLU A 105 3.20 -8.07 16.20
C GLU A 105 4.43 -8.18 17.09
N ILE A 106 4.57 -7.28 18.06
CA ILE A 106 5.52 -7.46 19.15
C ILE A 106 4.82 -8.22 20.25
N ARG A 107 5.42 -9.34 20.66
CA ARG A 107 4.86 -10.24 21.66
C ARG A 107 5.86 -10.48 22.78
N SER A 108 5.36 -10.60 24.01
CA SER A 108 6.16 -11.13 25.11
C SER A 108 6.45 -12.60 24.86
N VAL A 109 7.71 -13.01 24.98
CA VAL A 109 8.17 -14.40 24.78
C VAL A 109 7.54 -15.33 25.83
N THR A 110 7.52 -14.90 27.10
CA THR A 110 7.08 -15.75 28.23
C THR A 110 5.61 -16.14 28.15
N HIS A 111 4.74 -15.19 27.80
CA HIS A 111 3.28 -15.36 27.86
C HIS A 111 2.61 -15.27 26.49
N ASN A 112 3.38 -15.12 25.41
CA ASN A 112 2.87 -14.87 24.06
C ASN A 112 1.81 -13.75 24.00
N THR A 113 1.95 -12.74 24.85
CA THR A 113 0.99 -11.63 24.97
C THR A 113 1.32 -10.56 23.94
N LEU A 114 0.31 -10.10 23.20
CA LEU A 114 0.46 -9.00 22.24
C LEU A 114 0.74 -7.69 22.99
N ILE A 115 1.88 -7.08 22.70
CA ILE A 115 2.33 -5.82 23.27
C ILE A 115 2.05 -4.67 22.32
N THR A 116 2.42 -4.81 21.04
CA THR A 116 2.24 -3.78 20.02
C THR A 116 1.84 -4.41 18.69
N SER A 117 0.76 -3.90 18.10
CA SER A 117 0.35 -4.22 16.72
C SER A 117 0.78 -3.08 15.81
N ILE A 118 1.54 -3.39 14.75
CA ILE A 118 2.01 -2.44 13.75
C ILE A 118 1.36 -2.79 12.41
N GLU A 119 0.43 -1.95 12.00
CA GLU A 119 -0.36 -2.10 10.78
C GLU A 119 0.20 -1.19 9.68
N LEU A 120 0.82 -1.76 8.66
CA LEU A 120 1.05 -1.05 7.40
C LEU A 120 -0.24 -1.15 6.58
N LEU A 121 -0.92 -0.03 6.34
CA LEU A 121 -2.23 -0.06 5.69
C LEU A 121 -2.13 -0.58 4.25
N SER A 122 -3.14 -1.32 3.82
CA SER A 122 -3.31 -1.76 2.43
C SER A 122 -4.47 -1.02 1.75
N PRO A 123 -4.50 -0.93 0.40
CA PRO A 123 -5.63 -0.38 -0.34
C PRO A 123 -6.95 -1.05 0.06
N ALA A 124 -6.95 -2.38 0.26
CA ALA A 124 -8.10 -3.10 0.79
C ALA A 124 -8.61 -2.55 2.13
N ASN A 125 -7.73 -2.18 3.07
CA ASN A 125 -8.14 -1.60 4.37
C ASN A 125 -8.80 -0.24 4.25
N LYS A 126 -8.59 0.47 3.13
CA LYS A 126 -9.06 1.84 2.91
C LYS A 126 -10.23 1.91 1.92
N ARG A 127 -10.72 0.78 1.43
CA ARG A 127 -11.85 0.74 0.49
C ARG A 127 -13.12 1.27 1.18
N PRO A 128 -13.92 2.13 0.53
CA PRO A 128 -15.10 2.75 1.14
C PRO A 128 -16.30 1.78 1.18
N ASP A 129 -16.11 0.60 1.77
CA ASP A 129 -17.15 -0.42 1.95
C ASP A 129 -16.99 -1.18 3.27
N ALA A 130 -17.98 -2.05 3.54
CA ALA A 130 -18.08 -2.84 4.75
C ALA A 130 -16.85 -3.75 4.96
N ASP A 131 -16.32 -4.31 3.88
CA ASP A 131 -15.20 -5.25 3.89
C ASP A 131 -13.81 -4.56 3.94
N GLY A 132 -13.77 -3.25 3.74
CA GLY A 132 -12.56 -2.43 3.75
C GLY A 132 -12.45 -1.55 5.00
N ALA A 133 -12.80 -0.27 4.86
CA ALA A 133 -12.62 0.74 5.90
C ALA A 133 -13.42 0.45 7.17
N ASP A 134 -14.66 -0.05 7.04
CA ASP A 134 -15.50 -0.35 8.21
C ASP A 134 -15.01 -1.62 8.94
N ALA A 135 -14.61 -2.66 8.20
CA ALA A 135 -13.96 -3.85 8.77
C ALA A 135 -12.65 -3.50 9.48
N TYR A 136 -11.85 -2.61 8.88
CA TYR A 136 -10.61 -2.13 9.50
C TYR A 136 -10.90 -1.32 10.77
N GLU A 137 -11.89 -0.43 10.76
CA GLU A 137 -12.30 0.32 11.95
C GLU A 137 -12.79 -0.62 13.07
N ALA A 138 -13.58 -1.65 12.74
CA ALA A 138 -13.98 -2.67 13.71
C ALA A 138 -12.78 -3.42 14.32
N LYS A 139 -11.74 -3.69 13.52
CA LYS A 139 -10.47 -4.24 14.03
C LYS A 139 -9.76 -3.24 14.96
N ARG A 140 -9.69 -1.95 14.61
CA ARG A 140 -9.09 -0.90 15.47
C ARG A 140 -9.77 -0.86 16.83
N GLN A 141 -11.10 -0.88 16.88
CA GLN A 141 -11.85 -0.87 18.13
C GLN A 141 -11.53 -2.07 19.02
N LYS A 142 -11.37 -3.28 18.45
CA LYS A 142 -10.93 -4.47 19.20
C LYS A 142 -9.53 -4.29 19.81
N ILE A 143 -8.60 -3.67 19.08
CA ILE A 143 -7.25 -3.39 19.60
C ILE A 143 -7.31 -2.32 20.69
N PHE A 144 -8.14 -1.28 20.54
CA PHE A 144 -8.33 -0.25 21.56
C PHE A 144 -8.89 -0.79 22.87
N GLN A 145 -9.73 -1.84 22.81
CA GLN A 145 -10.25 -2.56 23.97
C GLN A 145 -9.24 -3.52 24.62
N SER A 146 -8.09 -3.75 24.00
CA SER A 146 -7.02 -4.60 24.52
C SER A 146 -5.92 -3.78 25.21
N ASN A 147 -4.97 -4.45 25.87
CA ASN A 147 -3.80 -3.79 26.45
C ASN A 147 -2.66 -3.52 25.44
N ALA A 148 -2.80 -3.99 24.19
CA ALA A 148 -1.80 -3.81 23.16
C ALA A 148 -1.77 -2.36 22.65
N HIS A 149 -0.60 -1.84 22.29
CA HIS A 149 -0.44 -0.61 21.54
C HIS A 149 -0.81 -0.81 20.06
N LEU A 150 -1.21 0.26 19.38
CA LEU A 150 -1.50 0.24 17.95
C LEU A 150 -0.68 1.29 17.23
N ILE A 151 0.10 0.88 16.24
CA ILE A 151 0.72 1.77 15.25
C ILE A 151 0.04 1.53 13.91
N GLU A 152 -0.35 2.60 13.24
CA GLU A 152 -0.91 2.56 11.89
C GLU A 152 -0.01 3.40 10.98
N ILE A 153 0.61 2.77 9.99
CA ILE A 153 1.47 3.41 8.99
C ILE A 153 0.63 3.55 7.72
N ASP A 154 0.12 4.76 7.48
CA ASP A 154 -0.67 5.12 6.30
C ASP A 154 0.20 5.90 5.31
N ILE A 155 0.93 5.18 4.47
CA ILE A 155 1.71 5.73 3.35
C ILE A 155 0.97 5.57 2.01
N LEU A 156 -0.37 5.50 2.05
CA LEU A 156 -1.26 5.47 0.89
C LEU A 156 -2.09 6.77 0.84
N ARG A 157 -2.11 7.46 -0.30
CA ARG A 157 -2.90 8.70 -0.47
C ARG A 157 -4.37 8.42 -0.70
N GLY A 158 -4.67 7.33 -1.41
CA GLY A 158 -6.04 6.93 -1.74
C GLY A 158 -6.81 6.28 -0.59
N GLY A 159 -8.13 6.21 -0.75
CA GLY A 159 -9.06 5.53 0.16
C GLY A 159 -9.42 6.31 1.42
N ILE A 160 -10.20 5.68 2.29
CA ILE A 160 -10.68 6.22 3.56
C ILE A 160 -9.60 6.04 4.63
N ARG A 161 -9.25 7.14 5.30
CA ARG A 161 -8.31 7.13 6.42
C ARG A 161 -8.98 6.65 7.72
N PRO A 162 -8.20 6.10 8.68
CA PRO A 162 -8.73 5.72 9.98
C PRO A 162 -9.42 6.90 10.68
N ARG A 163 -10.59 6.65 11.30
CA ARG A 163 -11.40 7.73 11.89
C ARG A 163 -10.78 8.22 13.20
N LEU A 164 -10.74 9.53 13.38
CA LEU A 164 -10.31 10.20 14.62
C LEU A 164 -11.40 11.17 15.09
N ALA A 165 -11.33 11.58 16.37
CA ALA A 165 -12.30 12.50 16.97
C ALA A 165 -12.28 13.91 16.34
N ARG A 166 -11.18 14.28 15.66
CA ARG A 166 -11.03 15.52 14.92
C ARG A 166 -10.44 15.22 13.55
N PRO A 167 -10.72 16.04 12.52
CA PRO A 167 -10.10 15.90 11.22
C PRO A 167 -8.57 15.94 11.31
N LEU A 168 -7.92 15.09 10.51
CA LEU A 168 -6.47 15.15 10.32
C LEU A 168 -6.10 16.46 9.60
N PRO A 169 -4.92 17.04 9.88
CA PRO A 169 -4.39 18.14 9.09
C PRO A 169 -4.15 17.71 7.63
N VAL A 170 -3.95 18.67 6.74
CA VAL A 170 -3.62 18.38 5.34
C VAL A 170 -2.20 17.80 5.27
N ALA A 171 -2.09 16.54 4.89
CA ALA A 171 -0.83 15.85 4.60
C ALA A 171 -1.08 14.66 3.65
N SER A 172 -0.04 14.21 2.98
CA SER A 172 -0.13 13.08 2.03
C SER A 172 -0.24 11.75 2.78
N TYR A 173 0.56 11.59 3.83
CA TYR A 173 0.74 10.36 4.58
C TYR A 173 0.67 10.61 6.09
N PHE A 174 0.41 9.56 6.85
CA PHE A 174 0.29 9.63 8.31
C PHE A 174 0.90 8.41 8.98
N VAL A 175 1.51 8.64 10.15
CA VAL A 175 1.66 7.59 11.15
C VAL A 175 0.81 7.94 12.36
N LEU A 176 0.08 6.95 12.88
CA LEU A 176 -0.76 7.07 14.06
C LEU A 176 -0.24 6.11 15.13
N LEU A 177 -0.10 6.58 16.37
CA LEU A 177 0.25 5.74 17.51
C LEU A 177 -0.78 5.90 18.63
N SER A 178 -1.45 4.80 18.98
CA SER A 178 -2.28 4.69 20.19
C SER A 178 -1.56 3.84 21.22
N ARG A 179 -1.00 4.50 22.24
CA ARG A 179 -0.47 3.84 23.44
C ARG A 179 -1.62 3.46 24.36
N SER A 180 -1.71 2.20 24.73
CA SER A 180 -2.82 1.66 25.53
C SER A 180 -3.01 2.41 26.84
N TYR A 181 -1.92 2.78 27.52
CA TYR A 181 -1.94 3.54 28.77
C TYR A 181 -2.23 5.04 28.63
N ARG A 182 -2.28 5.60 27.40
CA ARG A 182 -2.64 7.01 27.14
C ARG A 182 -4.00 7.16 26.46
N ARG A 183 -4.74 6.08 26.23
CA ARG A 183 -6.05 6.13 25.58
C ARG A 183 -7.00 7.04 26.37
N PRO A 184 -7.86 7.82 25.68
CA PRO A 184 -8.18 7.75 24.25
C PRO A 184 -7.29 8.61 23.32
N LEU A 185 -6.10 9.04 23.76
CA LEU A 185 -5.20 9.86 22.94
C LEU A 185 -4.48 9.04 21.86
N VAL A 186 -4.20 9.69 20.73
CA VAL A 186 -3.41 9.17 19.60
C VAL A 186 -2.36 10.22 19.25
N ASP A 187 -1.08 9.82 19.20
CA ASP A 187 -0.01 10.64 18.68
C ASP A 187 -0.01 10.52 17.13
N VAL A 188 0.15 11.64 16.42
CA VAL A 188 -0.02 11.72 14.96
C VAL A 188 1.19 12.39 14.33
N TRP A 189 1.80 11.73 13.34
CA TRP A 189 2.81 12.32 12.46
C TRP A 189 2.20 12.57 11.08
N PRO A 190 1.80 13.82 10.76
CA PRO A 190 1.47 14.20 9.39
C PRO A 190 2.74 14.30 8.56
N ILE A 191 2.73 13.76 7.35
CA ILE A 191 3.91 13.70 6.48
C ILE A 191 3.52 14.21 5.08
N GLY A 192 4.17 15.29 4.65
CA GLY A 192 3.99 15.84 3.31
C GLY A 192 4.67 15.00 2.24
N LEU A 193 4.25 15.19 0.99
CA LEU A 193 4.83 14.51 -0.18
C LEU A 193 6.35 14.71 -0.31
N ARG A 194 6.83 15.89 0.09
CA ARG A 194 8.22 16.34 -0.09
C ARG A 194 9.11 15.99 1.10
N ASP A 195 8.52 15.48 2.18
CA ASP A 195 9.21 15.21 3.43
C ASP A 195 9.77 13.79 3.44
N ALA A 196 10.91 13.59 4.08
CA ALA A 196 11.38 12.25 4.43
C ALA A 196 10.41 11.60 5.43
N LEU A 197 10.23 10.28 5.35
CA LEU A 197 9.46 9.56 6.36
C LEU A 197 10.15 9.67 7.74
N PRO A 198 9.40 9.79 8.84
CA PRO A 198 10.00 9.99 10.16
C PRO A 198 10.59 8.70 10.73
N VAL A 199 11.52 8.86 11.66
CA VAL A 199 11.84 7.80 12.64
C VAL A 199 10.74 7.77 13.68
N ILE A 200 10.08 6.63 13.86
CA ILE A 200 8.93 6.49 14.76
C ILE A 200 9.26 5.60 15.96
N PRO A 201 8.66 5.89 17.13
CA PRO A 201 8.81 5.04 18.30
C PRO A 201 7.93 3.79 18.18
N ILE A 202 8.50 2.65 18.50
CA ILE A 202 7.80 1.37 18.60
C ILE A 202 7.73 1.00 20.09
N PRO A 203 6.57 1.19 20.74
CA PRO A 203 6.47 0.98 22.18
C PRO A 203 6.53 -0.50 22.55
N LEU A 204 7.12 -0.76 23.72
CA LEU A 204 7.14 -2.05 24.41
C LEU A 204 6.24 -1.98 25.65
N ALA A 205 6.24 -3.01 26.50
CA ALA A 205 5.45 -2.95 27.72
C ALA A 205 6.02 -1.88 28.66
N TYR A 206 5.17 -1.05 29.25
CA TYR A 206 5.62 -0.10 30.26
C TYR A 206 6.28 -0.84 31.46
N PRO A 207 7.44 -0.38 31.98
CA PRO A 207 8.12 0.88 31.70
C PRO A 207 9.26 0.81 30.65
N ASP A 208 9.34 -0.28 29.88
CA ASP A 208 10.43 -0.48 28.92
C ASP A 208 10.42 0.63 27.84
N PRO A 209 11.61 1.15 27.47
CA PRO A 209 11.70 2.22 26.50
C PRO A 209 11.29 1.74 25.11
N ASP A 210 10.78 2.67 24.30
CA ASP A 210 10.49 2.40 22.90
C ASP A 210 11.78 2.06 22.12
N VAL A 211 11.64 1.22 21.09
CA VAL A 211 12.69 1.05 20.07
C VAL A 211 12.40 1.95 18.86
N ALA A 212 13.42 2.32 18.10
CA ALA A 212 13.28 3.25 16.99
C ALA A 212 13.11 2.51 15.66
N LEU A 213 12.16 2.94 14.82
CA LEU A 213 12.04 2.47 13.44
C LEU A 213 12.24 3.63 12.46
N ASP A 214 13.34 3.61 11.72
CA ASP A 214 13.61 4.56 10.64
C ASP A 214 12.85 4.14 9.37
N LEU A 215 11.63 4.66 9.22
CA LEU A 215 10.75 4.31 8.08
C LEU A 215 11.35 4.73 6.74
N ASN A 216 12.07 5.85 6.69
CA ASN A 216 12.65 6.35 5.45
C ASN A 216 13.76 5.43 4.97
N HIS A 217 14.65 5.05 5.89
CA HIS A 217 15.71 4.11 5.60
C HIS A 217 15.16 2.77 5.13
N MET A 218 14.14 2.23 5.81
CA MET A 218 13.51 0.96 5.43
C MET A 218 12.88 1.02 4.04
N LEU A 219 12.12 2.06 3.73
CA LEU A 219 11.50 2.22 2.42
C LEU A 219 12.56 2.32 1.31
N HIS A 220 13.58 3.17 1.50
CA HIS A 220 14.62 3.37 0.49
C HIS A 220 15.49 2.13 0.28
N GLN A 221 15.76 1.37 1.35
CA GLN A 221 16.43 0.08 1.26
C GLN A 221 15.59 -0.92 0.46
N VAL A 222 14.30 -1.05 0.77
CA VAL A 222 13.38 -1.95 0.04
C VAL A 222 13.28 -1.56 -1.43
N TYR A 223 13.16 -0.26 -1.72
CA TYR A 223 13.15 0.26 -3.08
C TYR A 223 14.41 -0.14 -3.84
N HIS A 224 15.58 0.09 -3.25
CA HIS A 224 16.86 -0.22 -3.87
C HIS A 224 17.04 -1.72 -4.14
N ASN A 225 16.69 -2.55 -3.16
CA ASN A 225 16.89 -3.99 -3.18
C ASN A 225 15.94 -4.67 -4.18
N ALA A 226 14.69 -4.22 -4.24
CA ALA A 226 13.69 -4.75 -5.17
C ALA A 226 13.84 -4.20 -6.61
N ARG A 227 14.71 -3.20 -6.81
CA ARG A 227 14.93 -2.52 -8.10
C ARG A 227 13.64 -1.94 -8.68
N TYR A 228 12.83 -1.27 -7.84
CA TYR A 228 11.54 -0.74 -8.29
C TYR A 228 11.66 0.27 -9.43
N GLU A 229 12.82 0.91 -9.61
CA GLU A 229 13.08 1.76 -10.76
C GLU A 229 12.90 1.05 -12.12
N ARG A 230 12.91 -0.29 -12.14
CA ARG A 230 12.70 -1.11 -13.35
C ARG A 230 11.26 -1.54 -13.56
N ARG A 231 10.42 -1.43 -12.53
CA ARG A 231 9.01 -1.85 -12.55
C ARG A 231 8.06 -0.66 -12.65
N ILE A 232 8.51 0.51 -12.23
CA ILE A 232 7.74 1.75 -12.26
C ILE A 232 7.98 2.44 -13.60
N ASP A 233 6.90 2.80 -14.29
CA ASP A 233 6.93 3.78 -15.38
C ASP A 233 6.69 5.17 -14.81
N TYR A 234 7.76 5.95 -14.65
CA TYR A 234 7.71 7.33 -14.17
C TYR A 234 7.19 8.34 -15.23
N GLY A 235 7.04 7.92 -16.49
CA GLY A 235 6.40 8.71 -17.53
C GLY A 235 4.88 8.76 -17.37
N ALA A 236 4.29 7.72 -16.77
CA ALA A 236 2.86 7.66 -16.47
C ALA A 236 2.48 8.57 -15.29
N GLU A 237 1.18 8.83 -15.16
CA GLU A 237 0.64 9.48 -13.97
C GLU A 237 0.72 8.55 -12.75
N PRO A 238 1.05 9.08 -11.57
CA PRO A 238 1.01 8.29 -10.34
C PRO A 238 -0.44 7.87 -10.01
N PRO A 239 -0.63 6.82 -9.18
CA PRO A 239 -1.95 6.37 -8.73
C PRO A 239 -2.82 7.51 -8.19
N PRO A 240 -4.15 7.42 -8.30
CA PRO A 240 -5.05 8.40 -7.72
C PRO A 240 -4.90 8.47 -6.18
N PRO A 241 -5.25 9.61 -5.55
CA PRO A 241 -5.85 10.80 -6.14
C PRO A 241 -4.86 11.66 -6.93
N ALA A 242 -5.38 12.50 -7.81
CA ALA A 242 -4.59 13.49 -8.54
C ALA A 242 -3.92 14.46 -7.57
N PHE A 243 -2.69 14.86 -7.88
CA PHE A 243 -1.95 15.86 -7.12
C PHE A 243 -2.49 17.27 -7.39
N ALA A 244 -2.37 18.16 -6.40
CA ALA A 244 -2.49 19.59 -6.65
C ALA A 244 -1.43 20.03 -7.67
N ALA A 245 -1.70 21.08 -8.44
CA ALA A 245 -0.81 21.53 -9.52
C ALA A 245 0.63 21.79 -9.05
N GLU A 246 0.81 22.35 -7.86
CA GLU A 246 2.13 22.61 -7.28
C GLU A 246 2.89 21.31 -6.98
N ASP A 247 2.22 20.31 -6.39
CA ASP A 247 2.82 19.02 -6.08
C ASP A 247 3.12 18.20 -7.33
N ALA A 248 2.26 18.27 -8.33
CA ALA A 248 2.49 17.64 -9.64
C ALA A 248 3.71 18.25 -10.34
N ALA A 249 3.85 19.57 -10.33
CA ALA A 249 4.99 20.27 -10.91
C ALA A 249 6.30 19.97 -10.17
N TRP A 250 6.25 19.92 -8.83
CA TRP A 250 7.39 19.51 -8.02
C TRP A 250 7.81 18.07 -8.30
N LEU A 251 6.85 17.15 -8.39
CA LEU A 251 7.10 15.74 -8.68
C LEU A 251 7.77 15.58 -10.05
N ASP A 252 7.23 16.21 -11.10
CA ASP A 252 7.81 16.18 -12.45
C ASP A 252 9.25 16.73 -12.48
N MET A 253 9.50 17.86 -11.78
CA MET A 253 10.84 18.42 -11.66
C MET A 253 11.82 17.45 -11.00
N GLN A 254 11.42 16.77 -9.91
CA GLN A 254 12.28 15.82 -9.22
C GLN A 254 12.59 14.59 -10.06
N LEU A 255 11.58 14.06 -10.77
CA LEU A 255 11.76 12.90 -11.64
C LEU A 255 12.71 13.21 -12.81
N LYS A 256 12.61 14.41 -13.41
CA LYS A 256 13.55 14.88 -14.45
C LYS A 256 14.96 15.08 -13.90
N ALA A 257 15.09 15.67 -12.72
CA ALA A 257 16.40 15.84 -12.07
C ALA A 257 17.07 14.49 -11.76
N ALA A 258 16.28 13.46 -11.45
CA ALA A 258 16.74 12.09 -11.24
C ALA A 258 16.98 11.31 -12.55
N GLY A 259 16.63 11.87 -13.72
CA GLY A 259 16.81 11.24 -15.03
C GLY A 259 15.89 10.04 -15.29
N VAL A 260 14.76 9.96 -14.58
CA VAL A 260 13.76 8.88 -14.75
C VAL A 260 12.54 9.31 -15.58
N ARG A 261 12.47 10.59 -15.94
CA ARG A 261 11.42 11.19 -16.77
C ARG A 261 12.00 12.21 -17.73
#